data_AF-A0A7H8PRA5-F1
#
_entry.id   AF-A0A7H8PRA5-F1
#
_cell.length_a   1.000
_cell.length_b   1.000
_cell.length_c   1.000
_cell.angle_alpha   90.00
_cell.angle_beta   90.00
_cell.angle_gamma   90.00
#
_symmetry.space_group_name_H-M   'P 1'
#
loop_
_entity.id
_entity.type
_entity.pdbx_description
1 polymer ?
#
loop_
_entity_poly.entity_id
_entity_poly.type
_entity_poly.pdbx_seq_one_letter_code
_entity_poly.pdbx_strand_id
1 'polypeptide(L)'
;MRKIITLLTLAFFCISVTNAQNAREAAQNSKQIQEGKKNLERDIQELAAFKEKHEQFKTAYGEKDAASTNKVMGRIISDMKREVKQSTIKAKKAKKEIAQSSAEIRIERREIQRDKKDASRGRFDRRDDKRDLARDRANLKDDQRDRRDDVRDYKEQIARTERQKQILTNLQSYKFTFDDADFESAMVNKNLVLEFIDSMQQDIEATKIELGEDRQERREDKRERRDDRNERNEHDRYKRRG
;
A
#
# COMPACT_ATOMS: atom_id res chain seq x y z
N MET A 1 22.37 25.21 -40.56
CA MET A 1 20.95 25.47 -40.23
C MET A 1 20.17 24.24 -39.73
N ARG A 2 20.35 23.02 -40.25
CA ARG A 2 19.63 21.81 -39.76
C ARG A 2 19.96 21.37 -38.32
N LYS A 3 21.16 21.70 -37.78
CA LYS A 3 21.58 21.33 -36.41
C LYS A 3 21.05 22.24 -35.30
N ILE A 4 20.53 23.43 -35.64
CA ILE A 4 19.97 24.38 -34.66
C ILE A 4 18.49 24.07 -34.39
N ILE A 5 17.79 23.51 -35.38
CA ILE A 5 16.37 23.13 -35.26
C ILE A 5 16.19 21.88 -34.36
N THR A 6 17.17 20.99 -34.29
CA THR A 6 17.13 19.77 -33.45
C THR A 6 17.38 20.05 -31.96
N LEU A 7 17.98 21.19 -31.62
CA LEU A 7 18.26 21.59 -30.24
C LEU A 7 17.09 22.38 -29.62
N LEU A 8 16.22 22.96 -30.46
CA LEU A 8 15.02 23.71 -30.04
C LEU A 8 13.81 22.80 -29.76
N THR A 9 13.75 21.59 -30.34
CA THR A 9 12.68 20.62 -30.06
C THR A 9 12.90 19.81 -28.78
N LEU A 10 14.13 19.73 -28.26
CA LEU A 10 14.43 19.03 -27.00
C LEU A 10 14.12 19.88 -25.75
N ALA A 11 14.12 21.21 -25.86
CA ALA A 11 13.87 22.12 -24.74
C ALA A 11 12.37 22.31 -24.42
N PHE A 12 11.47 21.98 -25.36
CA PHE A 12 10.02 22.10 -25.16
C PHE A 12 9.37 20.88 -24.47
N PHE A 13 10.13 19.80 -24.25
CA PHE A 13 9.64 18.57 -23.61
C PHE A 13 9.79 18.54 -22.08
N CYS A 14 10.47 19.52 -21.47
CA CYS A 14 10.77 19.49 -20.03
C CYS A 14 9.72 20.19 -19.15
N ILE A 15 8.84 21.02 -19.70
CA ILE A 15 7.87 21.81 -18.90
C ILE A 15 6.51 21.08 -18.78
N SER A 16 6.24 20.08 -19.63
CA SER A 16 5.02 19.26 -19.61
C SER A 16 5.08 18.05 -18.67
N VAL A 17 6.22 17.79 -18.03
CA VAL A 17 6.45 16.55 -17.26
C VAL A 17 5.85 16.62 -15.85
N THR A 18 5.87 17.77 -15.19
CA THR A 18 5.38 17.94 -13.81
C THR A 18 3.85 17.87 -13.72
N ASN A 19 3.13 18.54 -14.62
CA ASN A 19 1.66 18.46 -14.67
C ASN A 19 1.14 17.05 -14.98
N ALA A 20 1.91 16.26 -15.73
CA ALA A 20 1.58 14.87 -16.01
C ALA A 20 1.82 13.97 -14.79
N GLN A 21 2.72 14.35 -13.88
CA GLN A 21 3.07 13.59 -12.69
C GLN A 21 1.96 13.68 -11.62
N ASN A 22 1.58 14.90 -11.22
CA ASN A 22 0.59 15.08 -10.13
C ASN A 22 -0.81 14.60 -10.56
N ALA A 23 -1.09 14.58 -11.87
CA ALA A 23 -2.28 13.95 -12.42
C ALA A 23 -2.23 12.42 -12.39
N ARG A 24 -1.05 11.83 -12.60
CA ARG A 24 -0.83 10.37 -12.50
C ARG A 24 -0.92 9.89 -11.05
N GLU A 25 -0.28 10.57 -10.12
CA GLU A 25 -0.34 10.29 -8.68
C GLU A 25 -1.80 10.38 -8.18
N ALA A 26 -2.52 11.46 -8.49
CA ALA A 26 -3.92 11.59 -8.10
C ALA A 26 -4.83 10.48 -8.69
N ALA A 27 -4.57 10.03 -9.92
CA ALA A 27 -5.29 8.92 -10.54
C ALA A 27 -4.93 7.57 -9.88
N GLN A 28 -3.66 7.38 -9.55
CA GLN A 28 -3.15 6.22 -8.83
C GLN A 28 -3.76 6.12 -7.43
N ASN A 29 -3.70 7.17 -6.63
CA ASN A 29 -4.24 7.23 -5.27
C ASN A 29 -5.76 6.98 -5.28
N SER A 30 -6.47 7.53 -6.27
CA SER A 30 -7.91 7.25 -6.46
C SER A 30 -8.18 5.77 -6.76
N LYS A 31 -7.31 5.13 -7.56
CA LYS A 31 -7.41 3.71 -7.89
C LYS A 31 -7.06 2.83 -6.68
N GLN A 32 -6.01 3.14 -5.93
CA GLN A 32 -5.62 2.43 -4.70
C GLN A 32 -6.75 2.46 -3.67
N ILE A 33 -7.34 3.63 -3.39
CA ILE A 33 -8.50 3.75 -2.48
C ILE A 33 -9.68 2.88 -2.93
N GLN A 34 -9.98 2.86 -4.24
CA GLN A 34 -11.08 2.05 -4.76
C GLN A 34 -10.79 0.54 -4.66
N GLU A 35 -9.57 0.12 -4.99
CA GLU A 35 -9.13 -1.27 -4.83
C GLU A 35 -9.12 -1.69 -3.36
N GLY A 36 -8.56 -0.87 -2.47
CA GLY A 36 -8.49 -1.09 -1.03
C GLY A 36 -9.88 -1.27 -0.41
N LYS A 37 -10.86 -0.43 -0.78
CA LYS A 37 -12.26 -0.59 -0.33
C LYS A 37 -12.88 -1.92 -0.76
N LYS A 38 -12.70 -2.29 -2.03
CA LYS A 38 -13.23 -3.56 -2.57
C LYS A 38 -12.57 -4.76 -1.91
N ASN A 39 -11.27 -4.68 -1.63
CA ASN A 39 -10.55 -5.73 -0.93
C ASN A 39 -11.03 -5.81 0.52
N LEU A 40 -11.16 -4.69 1.24
CA LEU A 40 -11.66 -4.65 2.60
C LEU A 40 -13.05 -5.30 2.74
N GLU A 41 -13.98 -4.95 1.85
CA GLU A 41 -15.32 -5.54 1.87
C GLU A 41 -15.27 -7.06 1.65
N ARG A 42 -14.46 -7.51 0.69
CA ARG A 42 -14.26 -8.94 0.42
C ARG A 42 -13.63 -9.65 1.62
N ASP A 43 -12.57 -9.10 2.19
CA ASP A 43 -11.82 -9.71 3.30
C ASP A 43 -12.74 -9.85 4.53
N ILE A 44 -13.62 -8.87 4.79
CA ILE A 44 -14.64 -8.96 5.85
C ILE A 44 -15.61 -10.13 5.60
N GLN A 45 -16.09 -10.28 4.36
CA GLN A 45 -16.98 -11.38 3.99
C GLN A 45 -16.27 -12.75 4.07
N GLU A 46 -15.02 -12.82 3.61
CA GLU A 46 -14.20 -14.03 3.67
C GLU A 46 -13.92 -14.43 5.12
N LEU A 47 -13.60 -13.47 6.01
CA LEU A 47 -13.45 -13.72 7.45
C LEU A 47 -14.74 -14.21 8.09
N ALA A 48 -15.89 -13.62 7.78
CA ALA A 48 -17.18 -14.06 8.31
C ALA A 48 -17.48 -15.51 7.89
N ALA A 49 -17.31 -15.82 6.59
CA ALA A 49 -17.49 -17.17 6.07
C ALA A 49 -16.46 -18.17 6.61
N PHE A 50 -15.26 -17.71 6.98
CA PHE A 50 -14.24 -18.55 7.63
C PHE A 50 -14.62 -18.86 9.08
N LYS A 51 -15.09 -17.87 9.84
CA LYS A 51 -15.57 -18.03 11.23
C LYS A 51 -16.75 -19.01 11.30
N GLU A 52 -17.66 -18.98 10.34
CA GLU A 52 -18.75 -19.96 10.28
C GLU A 52 -18.23 -21.40 10.14
N LYS A 53 -17.24 -21.64 9.26
CA LYS A 53 -16.62 -22.96 9.12
C LYS A 53 -15.86 -23.37 10.37
N HIS A 54 -15.24 -22.43 11.07
CA HIS A 54 -14.60 -22.69 12.35
C HIS A 54 -15.61 -23.11 13.44
N GLU A 55 -16.81 -22.52 13.47
CA GLU A 55 -17.87 -22.99 14.38
C GLU A 55 -18.37 -24.39 13.99
N GLN A 56 -18.55 -24.68 12.70
CA GLN A 56 -18.86 -26.05 12.23
C GLN A 56 -17.77 -27.04 12.65
N PHE A 57 -16.49 -26.64 12.59
CA PHE A 57 -15.36 -27.43 13.03
C PHE A 57 -15.41 -27.67 14.54
N LYS A 58 -15.69 -26.65 15.36
CA LYS A 58 -15.83 -26.78 16.81
C LYS A 58 -16.94 -27.74 17.20
N THR A 59 -18.09 -27.68 16.54
CA THR A 59 -19.20 -28.60 16.78
C THR A 59 -18.79 -30.03 16.48
N ALA A 60 -18.28 -30.31 15.27
CA ALA A 60 -17.83 -31.65 14.88
C ALA A 60 -16.70 -32.18 15.79
N TYR A 61 -15.80 -31.30 16.22
CA TYR A 61 -14.72 -31.64 17.14
C TYR A 61 -15.26 -31.99 18.54
N GLY A 62 -16.23 -31.23 19.05
CA GLY A 62 -16.87 -31.48 20.34
C GLY A 62 -17.67 -32.79 20.37
N GLU A 63 -18.29 -33.14 19.24
CA GLU A 63 -18.96 -34.43 19.01
C GLU A 63 -18.00 -35.62 18.86
N LYS A 64 -16.68 -35.35 18.80
CA LYS A 64 -15.62 -36.33 18.54
C LYS A 64 -15.83 -37.12 17.24
N ASP A 65 -16.47 -36.50 16.24
CA ASP A 65 -16.62 -37.09 14.90
C ASP A 65 -15.40 -36.77 14.04
N ALA A 66 -14.48 -37.73 13.94
CA ALA A 66 -13.24 -37.57 13.16
C ALA A 66 -13.52 -37.33 11.67
N ALA A 67 -14.54 -37.97 11.10
CA ALA A 67 -14.86 -37.83 9.68
C ALA A 67 -15.38 -36.42 9.39
N SER A 68 -16.34 -35.94 10.18
CA SER A 68 -16.90 -34.59 10.04
C SER A 68 -15.86 -33.51 10.34
N THR A 69 -15.05 -33.69 11.39
CA THR A 69 -13.98 -32.76 11.77
C THR A 69 -12.99 -32.59 10.62
N ASN A 70 -12.47 -33.69 10.06
CA ASN A 70 -11.52 -33.62 8.96
C ASN A 70 -12.15 -33.10 7.65
N LYS A 71 -13.43 -33.39 7.40
CA LYS A 71 -14.17 -32.84 6.25
C LYS A 71 -14.34 -31.32 6.35
N VAL A 72 -14.68 -30.79 7.53
CA VAL A 72 -14.73 -29.34 7.75
C VAL A 72 -13.34 -28.75 7.64
N MET A 73 -12.33 -29.40 8.23
CA MET A 73 -10.94 -28.94 8.19
C MET A 73 -10.40 -28.84 6.75
N GLY A 74 -10.72 -29.81 5.89
CA GLY A 74 -10.36 -29.74 4.47
C GLY A 74 -10.94 -28.51 3.75
N ARG A 75 -12.16 -28.09 4.12
CA ARG A 75 -12.78 -26.85 3.60
C ARG A 75 -12.06 -25.61 4.15
N ILE A 76 -11.74 -25.58 5.44
CA ILE A 76 -10.95 -24.51 6.08
C ILE A 76 -9.59 -24.36 5.39
N ILE A 77 -8.86 -25.46 5.21
CA ILE A 77 -7.56 -25.47 4.51
C ILE A 77 -7.67 -24.94 3.09
N SER A 78 -8.75 -25.25 2.37
CA SER A 78 -9.00 -24.71 1.03
C SER A 78 -9.11 -23.19 1.05
N ASP A 79 -9.84 -22.62 2.03
CA ASP A 79 -9.95 -21.18 2.21
C ASP A 79 -8.62 -20.55 2.63
N MET A 80 -7.87 -21.18 3.54
CA MET A 80 -6.54 -20.72 3.95
C MET A 80 -5.55 -20.66 2.79
N LYS A 81 -5.58 -21.63 1.86
CA LYS A 81 -4.75 -21.60 0.64
C LYS A 81 -5.06 -20.39 -0.23
N ARG A 82 -6.35 -20.05 -0.36
CA ARG A 82 -6.79 -18.87 -1.12
C ARG A 82 -6.30 -17.60 -0.44
N GLU A 83 -6.49 -17.49 0.87
CA GLU A 83 -6.03 -16.35 1.68
C GLU A 83 -4.51 -16.15 1.57
N VAL A 84 -3.72 -17.19 1.83
CA VAL A 84 -2.25 -17.14 1.72
C VAL A 84 -1.79 -16.69 0.33
N LYS A 85 -2.48 -17.14 -0.72
CA LYS A 85 -2.19 -16.71 -2.10
C LYS A 85 -2.52 -15.22 -2.29
N GLN A 86 -3.64 -14.74 -1.77
CA GLN A 86 -4.01 -13.32 -1.79
C GLN A 86 -3.01 -12.48 -0.98
N SER A 87 -2.65 -12.87 0.25
CA SER A 87 -1.64 -12.19 1.08
C SER A 87 -0.27 -12.11 0.40
N THR A 88 0.14 -13.15 -0.31
CA THR A 88 1.37 -13.12 -1.12
C THR A 88 1.29 -12.11 -2.26
N ILE A 89 0.11 -11.91 -2.86
CA ILE A 89 -0.10 -10.88 -3.88
C ILE A 89 -0.07 -9.49 -3.24
N LYS A 90 -0.71 -9.29 -2.08
CA LYS A 90 -0.68 -8.04 -1.31
C LYS A 90 0.77 -7.65 -0.96
N ALA A 91 1.57 -8.57 -0.43
CA ALA A 91 3.00 -8.33 -0.14
C ALA A 91 3.81 -7.91 -1.38
N LYS A 92 3.51 -8.47 -2.56
CA LYS A 92 4.15 -8.05 -3.82
C LYS A 92 3.72 -6.65 -4.27
N LYS A 93 2.47 -6.24 -3.98
CA LYS A 93 1.97 -4.88 -4.25
C LYS A 93 2.65 -3.86 -3.33
N ALA A 94 2.67 -4.11 -2.01
CA ALA A 94 3.37 -3.26 -1.03
C ALA A 94 4.86 -3.05 -1.39
N LYS A 95 5.54 -4.09 -1.88
CA LYS A 95 6.92 -3.94 -2.38
C LYS A 95 7.05 -2.96 -3.56
N LYS A 96 6.04 -2.91 -4.45
CA LYS A 96 6.03 -1.97 -5.57
C LYS A 96 5.74 -0.55 -5.09
N GLU A 97 4.86 -0.38 -4.11
CA GLU A 97 4.54 0.92 -3.50
C GLU A 97 5.80 1.55 -2.88
N ILE A 98 6.59 0.80 -2.10
CA ILE A 98 7.91 1.26 -1.61
C ILE A 98 8.83 1.76 -2.75
N ALA A 99 8.80 1.07 -3.89
CA ALA A 99 9.64 1.45 -5.03
C ALA A 99 9.15 2.74 -5.69
N GLN A 100 7.84 3.01 -5.65
CA GLN A 100 7.20 4.22 -6.13
C GLN A 100 7.52 5.41 -5.22
N SER A 101 7.31 5.30 -3.90
CA SER A 101 7.66 6.38 -2.97
C SER A 101 9.17 6.62 -2.88
N SER A 102 10.00 5.59 -3.13
CA SER A 102 11.45 5.77 -3.33
C SER A 102 11.81 6.50 -4.65
N ALA A 103 10.94 6.45 -5.66
CA ALA A 103 11.11 7.21 -6.90
C ALA A 103 10.67 8.66 -6.72
N GLU A 104 9.55 8.91 -6.04
CA GLU A 104 9.02 10.25 -5.70
C GLU A 104 10.06 11.07 -4.93
N ILE A 105 10.62 10.53 -3.84
CA ILE A 105 11.72 11.19 -3.09
C ILE A 105 12.90 11.57 -3.99
N ARG A 106 13.24 10.75 -5.00
CA ARG A 106 14.34 11.06 -5.91
C ARG A 106 13.99 12.18 -6.87
N ILE A 107 12.74 12.28 -7.28
CA ILE A 107 12.23 13.36 -8.13
C ILE A 107 12.25 14.66 -7.33
N GLU A 108 11.66 14.64 -6.13
CA GLU A 108 11.58 15.81 -5.25
C GLU A 108 12.98 16.37 -4.89
N ARG A 109 13.94 15.47 -4.60
CA ARG A 109 15.34 15.88 -4.41
C ARG A 109 15.96 16.58 -5.63
N ARG A 110 15.55 16.21 -6.85
CA ARG A 110 16.03 16.86 -8.08
C ARG A 110 15.35 18.21 -8.29
N GLU A 111 14.09 18.35 -7.91
CA GLU A 111 13.35 19.62 -7.98
C GLU A 111 13.96 20.65 -7.03
N ILE A 112 14.15 20.30 -5.76
CA ILE A 112 14.90 21.14 -4.80
C ILE A 112 16.27 21.58 -5.33
N GLN A 113 16.98 20.70 -6.06
CA GLN A 113 18.27 21.05 -6.66
C GLN A 113 18.16 22.01 -7.84
N ARG A 114 17.09 21.94 -8.63
CA ARG A 114 16.79 22.88 -9.72
C ARG A 114 16.44 24.25 -9.13
N ASP A 115 15.56 24.28 -8.16
CA ASP A 115 15.09 25.51 -7.51
C ASP A 115 16.24 26.26 -6.81
N LYS A 116 17.12 25.52 -6.13
CA LYS A 116 18.37 26.09 -5.59
C LYS A 116 19.26 26.71 -6.67
N LYS A 117 19.37 26.08 -7.84
CA LYS A 117 20.18 26.61 -8.95
C LYS A 117 19.53 27.84 -9.55
N ASP A 118 18.22 27.87 -9.70
CA ASP A 118 17.51 29.00 -10.29
C ASP A 118 17.51 30.21 -9.35
N ALA A 119 17.28 30.00 -8.05
CA ALA A 119 17.44 31.02 -7.01
C ALA A 119 18.87 31.62 -6.98
N SER A 120 19.90 30.81 -7.31
CA SER A 120 21.31 31.26 -7.36
C SER A 120 21.67 32.09 -8.60
N ARG A 121 20.88 32.02 -9.69
CA ARG A 121 21.16 32.70 -10.95
C ARG A 121 20.54 34.10 -11.07
N GLY A 122 19.56 34.41 -10.22
CA GLY A 122 19.14 35.77 -9.84
C GLY A 122 18.64 36.72 -10.94
N ARG A 123 17.38 37.16 -10.84
CA ARG A 123 16.93 38.57 -11.09
C ARG A 123 15.43 38.81 -10.84
N PHE A 124 14.61 37.77 -10.64
CA PHE A 124 13.18 37.92 -10.33
C PHE A 124 12.77 37.22 -9.03
N ASP A 125 11.75 37.81 -8.39
CA ASP A 125 11.12 37.55 -7.09
C ASP A 125 11.79 36.60 -6.05
N ARG A 126 12.68 37.16 -5.22
CA ARG A 126 13.30 36.47 -4.07
C ARG A 126 12.33 35.96 -3.00
N ARG A 127 11.08 36.44 -2.96
CA ARG A 127 10.08 35.95 -2.00
C ARG A 127 9.40 34.70 -2.52
N ASP A 128 9.13 34.63 -3.82
CA ASP A 128 8.55 33.47 -4.49
C ASP A 128 9.56 32.31 -4.48
N ASP A 129 10.83 32.54 -4.88
CA ASP A 129 11.90 31.52 -4.83
C ASP A 129 12.09 30.88 -3.43
N LYS A 130 11.86 31.66 -2.36
CA LYS A 130 11.97 31.16 -0.98
C LYS A 130 10.74 30.37 -0.55
N ARG A 131 9.57 30.72 -1.06
CA ARG A 131 8.31 30.06 -0.80
C ARG A 131 8.28 28.70 -1.49
N ASP A 132 8.71 28.63 -2.74
CA ASP A 132 8.75 27.41 -3.54
C ASP A 132 9.75 26.41 -2.93
N LEU A 133 10.98 26.87 -2.64
CA LEU A 133 11.96 26.05 -1.92
C LEU A 133 11.49 25.58 -0.52
N ALA A 134 10.61 26.33 0.14
CA ALA A 134 10.03 25.90 1.42
C ALA A 134 8.94 24.84 1.22
N ARG A 135 8.18 24.89 0.13
CA ARG A 135 7.16 23.92 -0.27
C ARG A 135 7.79 22.60 -0.67
N ASP A 136 8.76 22.61 -1.59
CA ASP A 136 9.50 21.40 -1.98
C ASP A 136 10.11 20.67 -0.77
N ARG A 137 10.63 21.44 0.20
CA ARG A 137 11.15 20.86 1.46
C ARG A 137 10.06 20.25 2.34
N ALA A 138 8.84 20.76 2.27
CA ALA A 138 7.70 20.18 2.96
C ALA A 138 7.28 18.88 2.25
N ASN A 139 7.07 18.92 0.93
CA ASN A 139 6.73 17.76 0.11
C ASN A 139 7.76 16.63 0.29
N LEU A 140 9.07 16.95 0.26
CA LEU A 140 10.12 15.96 0.52
C LEU A 140 10.02 15.28 1.89
N LYS A 141 9.54 16.00 2.91
CA LYS A 141 9.37 15.43 4.25
C LYS A 141 8.16 14.51 4.30
N ASP A 142 7.13 14.85 3.55
CA ASP A 142 5.89 14.07 3.44
C ASP A 142 6.20 12.78 2.64
N ASP A 143 6.83 12.85 1.46
CA ASP A 143 7.31 11.67 0.73
C ASP A 143 8.20 10.73 1.57
N GLN A 144 9.04 11.31 2.44
CA GLN A 144 9.89 10.54 3.35
C GLN A 144 9.13 9.88 4.49
N ARG A 145 8.01 10.46 4.91
CA ARG A 145 7.07 9.85 5.86
C ARG A 145 6.37 8.69 5.19
N ASP A 146 5.78 8.90 4.01
CA ASP A 146 5.00 7.90 3.30
C ASP A 146 5.85 6.68 2.99
N ARG A 147 7.08 6.88 2.51
CA ARG A 147 8.03 5.77 2.32
C ARG A 147 8.34 5.01 3.62
N ARG A 148 8.39 5.68 4.77
CA ARG A 148 8.65 5.00 6.04
C ARG A 148 7.46 4.14 6.46
N ASP A 149 6.26 4.66 6.24
CA ASP A 149 5.01 3.95 6.50
C ASP A 149 4.87 2.74 5.55
N ASP A 150 5.05 2.92 4.24
CA ASP A 150 5.12 1.83 3.24
C ASP A 150 6.09 0.70 3.63
N VAL A 151 7.27 1.06 4.14
CA VAL A 151 8.29 0.09 4.55
C VAL A 151 7.88 -0.65 5.82
N ARG A 152 7.22 0.02 6.76
CA ARG A 152 6.68 -0.61 7.97
C ARG A 152 5.58 -1.59 7.58
N ASP A 153 4.63 -1.15 6.77
CA ASP A 153 3.44 -1.92 6.44
C ASP A 153 3.81 -3.14 5.59
N TYR A 154 4.75 -3.00 4.67
CA TYR A 154 5.34 -4.12 3.94
C TYR A 154 5.98 -5.18 4.85
N LYS A 155 6.73 -4.77 5.88
CA LYS A 155 7.36 -5.71 6.81
C LYS A 155 6.31 -6.48 7.61
N GLU A 156 5.30 -5.77 8.11
CA GLU A 156 4.18 -6.38 8.83
C GLU A 156 3.40 -7.33 7.93
N GLN A 157 3.08 -6.92 6.70
CA GLN A 157 2.37 -7.75 5.72
C GLN A 157 3.15 -9.02 5.39
N ILE A 158 4.49 -8.94 5.23
CA ILE A 158 5.32 -10.14 5.02
C ILE A 158 5.31 -11.03 6.25
N ALA A 159 5.48 -10.49 7.45
CA ALA A 159 5.50 -11.26 8.68
C ALA A 159 4.19 -12.04 8.85
N ARG A 160 3.03 -11.37 8.66
CA ARG A 160 1.71 -12.01 8.69
C ARG A 160 1.57 -13.08 7.60
N THR A 161 1.99 -12.78 6.37
CA THR A 161 1.92 -13.73 5.25
C THR A 161 2.75 -14.99 5.51
N GLU A 162 3.97 -14.84 6.02
CA GLU A 162 4.83 -15.98 6.37
C GLU A 162 4.24 -16.79 7.52
N ARG A 163 3.65 -16.12 8.51
CA ARG A 163 2.96 -16.82 9.60
C ARG A 163 1.77 -17.62 9.09
N GLN A 164 0.93 -17.02 8.24
CA GLN A 164 -0.20 -17.70 7.59
C GLN A 164 0.25 -18.94 6.81
N LYS A 165 1.38 -18.88 6.08
CA LYS A 165 1.95 -20.04 5.37
C LYS A 165 2.39 -21.17 6.29
N GLN A 166 3.05 -20.83 7.41
CA GLN A 166 3.48 -21.80 8.40
C GLN A 166 2.28 -22.52 9.03
N ILE A 167 1.28 -21.74 9.46
CA ILE A 167 0.03 -22.26 10.00
C ILE A 167 -0.64 -23.22 9.00
N LEU A 168 -0.77 -22.78 7.74
CA LEU A 168 -1.33 -23.60 6.66
C LEU A 168 -0.57 -24.91 6.49
N THR A 169 0.76 -24.87 6.44
CA THR A 169 1.61 -26.07 6.26
C THR A 169 1.41 -27.08 7.39
N ASN A 170 1.39 -26.60 8.63
CA ASN A 170 1.17 -27.44 9.81
C ASN A 170 -0.21 -28.12 9.74
N LEU A 171 -1.26 -27.33 9.50
CA LEU A 171 -2.64 -27.83 9.43
C LEU A 171 -2.89 -28.77 8.26
N GLN A 172 -2.20 -28.58 7.12
CA GLN A 172 -2.31 -29.47 5.97
C GLN A 172 -1.78 -30.87 6.23
N SER A 173 -0.78 -31.00 7.08
CA SER A 173 -0.16 -32.28 7.42
C SER A 173 -0.91 -33.04 8.50
N TYR A 174 -1.81 -32.37 9.21
CA TYR A 174 -2.49 -32.92 10.37
C TYR A 174 -3.86 -33.51 10.02
N LYS A 175 -4.15 -34.68 10.59
CA LYS A 175 -5.45 -35.34 10.51
C LYS A 175 -5.96 -35.55 11.93
N PHE A 176 -7.15 -35.02 12.21
CA PHE A 176 -7.75 -35.14 13.52
C PHE A 176 -8.18 -36.59 13.80
N THR A 177 -7.75 -37.08 14.95
CA THR A 177 -8.12 -38.34 15.60
C THR A 177 -8.58 -37.99 17.02
N PHE A 178 -9.36 -38.86 17.66
CA PHE A 178 -9.86 -38.65 19.02
C PHE A 178 -9.33 -39.70 20.00
N ASP A 179 -8.15 -40.25 19.69
CA ASP A 179 -7.40 -41.11 20.59
C ASP A 179 -6.69 -40.25 21.64
N ASP A 180 -6.63 -40.70 22.89
CA ASP A 180 -6.09 -39.90 24.01
C ASP A 180 -4.62 -39.47 23.79
N ALA A 181 -3.85 -40.26 23.04
CA ALA A 181 -2.47 -39.95 22.69
C ALA A 181 -2.32 -38.70 21.79
N ASP A 182 -3.37 -38.33 21.06
CA ASP A 182 -3.35 -37.22 20.09
C ASP A 182 -3.95 -35.92 20.63
N PHE A 183 -4.43 -35.91 21.88
CA PHE A 183 -5.15 -34.78 22.48
C PHE A 183 -4.36 -33.46 22.45
N GLU A 184 -3.08 -33.49 22.84
CA GLU A 184 -2.19 -32.32 22.83
C GLU A 184 -2.00 -31.78 21.40
N SER A 185 -1.69 -32.66 20.44
CA SER A 185 -1.55 -32.32 19.03
C SER A 185 -2.83 -31.73 18.45
N ALA A 186 -3.99 -32.29 18.79
CA ALA A 186 -5.28 -31.81 18.35
C ALA A 186 -5.57 -30.40 18.89
N MET A 187 -5.23 -30.14 20.16
CA MET A 187 -5.39 -28.83 20.78
C MET A 187 -4.48 -27.77 20.14
N VAL A 188 -3.21 -28.11 19.87
CA VAL A 188 -2.27 -27.22 19.16
C VAL A 188 -2.82 -26.85 17.78
N ASN A 189 -3.28 -27.84 17.00
CA ASN A 189 -3.82 -27.58 15.67
C ASN A 189 -5.14 -26.79 15.70
N LYS A 190 -5.99 -27.01 16.69
CA LYS A 190 -7.17 -26.16 16.91
C LYS A 190 -6.77 -24.69 17.16
N ASN A 191 -5.76 -24.46 17.99
CA ASN A 191 -5.28 -23.10 18.28
C ASN A 191 -4.66 -22.43 17.05
N LEU A 192 -4.01 -23.21 16.16
CA LEU A 192 -3.50 -22.70 14.89
C LEU A 192 -4.62 -22.16 13.97
N VAL A 193 -5.83 -22.74 14.00
CA VAL A 193 -6.99 -22.19 13.27
C VAL A 193 -7.42 -20.84 13.84
N LEU A 194 -7.44 -20.70 15.17
CA LEU A 194 -7.77 -19.42 15.83
C LEU A 194 -6.74 -18.34 15.51
N GLU A 195 -5.46 -18.71 15.52
CA GLU A 195 -4.39 -17.79 15.14
C GLU A 195 -4.49 -17.34 13.68
N PHE A 196 -4.91 -18.23 12.78
CA PHE A 196 -5.18 -17.84 11.39
C PHE A 196 -6.32 -16.81 11.31
N ILE A 197 -7.40 -17.01 12.07
CA ILE A 197 -8.53 -16.07 12.15
C ILE A 197 -8.06 -14.71 12.67
N ASP A 198 -7.19 -14.69 13.68
CA ASP A 198 -6.62 -13.45 14.20
C ASP A 198 -5.77 -12.74 13.14
N SER A 199 -4.94 -13.48 12.40
CA SER A 199 -4.15 -12.89 11.31
C SER A 199 -5.02 -12.25 10.21
N MET A 200 -6.17 -12.85 9.87
CA MET A 200 -7.11 -12.27 8.91
C MET A 200 -7.76 -10.98 9.47
N GLN A 201 -8.03 -10.91 10.77
CA GLN A 201 -8.52 -9.69 11.41
C GLN A 201 -7.48 -8.58 11.37
N GLN A 202 -6.22 -8.92 11.64
CA GLN A 202 -5.11 -7.97 11.54
C GLN A 202 -4.94 -7.44 10.11
N ASP A 203 -5.09 -8.28 9.08
CA ASP A 203 -5.06 -7.84 7.68
C ASP A 203 -6.21 -6.85 7.36
N ILE A 204 -7.41 -7.07 7.90
CA ILE A 204 -8.55 -6.16 7.76
C ILE A 204 -8.27 -4.81 8.45
N GLU A 205 -7.76 -4.83 9.69
CA GLU A 205 -7.44 -3.60 10.42
C GLU A 205 -6.32 -2.82 9.74
N ALA A 206 -5.27 -3.50 9.26
CA ALA A 206 -4.21 -2.87 8.47
C ALA A 206 -4.79 -2.20 7.21
N THR A 207 -5.66 -2.89 6.48
CA THR A 207 -6.32 -2.30 5.28
C THR A 207 -7.17 -1.07 5.63
N LYS A 208 -7.80 -1.03 6.81
CA LYS A 208 -8.55 0.15 7.25
C LYS A 208 -7.63 1.33 7.56
N ILE A 209 -6.49 1.07 8.19
CA ILE A 209 -5.48 2.07 8.51
C ILE A 209 -4.90 2.65 7.22
N GLU A 210 -4.46 1.78 6.29
CA GLU A 210 -3.94 2.20 4.98
C GLU A 210 -4.97 3.06 4.21
N LEU A 211 -6.24 2.66 4.20
CA LEU A 211 -7.31 3.48 3.58
C LEU A 211 -7.53 4.85 4.27
N GLY A 212 -7.11 4.99 5.52
CA GLY A 212 -7.09 6.24 6.26
C GLY A 212 -5.94 7.13 5.80
N GLU A 213 -4.75 6.55 5.69
CA GLU A 213 -3.51 7.18 5.23
C GLU A 213 -3.64 7.63 3.76
N ASP A 214 -4.08 6.75 2.84
CA ASP A 214 -4.37 7.07 1.43
C ASP A 214 -5.28 8.31 1.27
N ARG A 215 -6.24 8.49 2.18
CA ARG A 215 -7.17 9.62 2.14
C ARG A 215 -6.52 10.91 2.59
N GLN A 216 -5.57 10.82 3.51
CA GLN A 216 -4.77 11.94 3.97
C GLN A 216 -3.82 12.38 2.86
N GLU A 217 -3.06 11.46 2.28
CA GLU A 217 -2.15 11.71 1.15
C GLU A 217 -2.91 12.38 0.00
N ARG A 218 -4.07 11.84 -0.38
CA ARG A 218 -4.91 12.46 -1.42
C ARG A 218 -5.34 13.92 -1.10
N ARG A 219 -5.40 14.32 0.17
CA ARG A 219 -5.67 15.71 0.56
C ARG A 219 -4.41 16.56 0.44
N GLU A 220 -3.24 16.00 0.70
CA GLU A 220 -1.92 16.60 0.55
C GLU A 220 -1.64 16.84 -0.95
N ASP A 221 -1.79 15.84 -1.84
CA ASP A 221 -1.63 16.02 -3.31
C ASP A 221 -2.57 17.10 -3.88
N LYS A 222 -3.74 17.27 -3.26
CA LYS A 222 -4.70 18.31 -3.68
C LYS A 222 -4.21 19.69 -3.33
N ARG A 223 -3.51 19.84 -2.20
CA ARG A 223 -2.90 21.10 -1.78
C ARG A 223 -1.71 21.42 -2.68
N GLU A 224 -0.83 20.46 -2.91
CA GLU A 224 0.34 20.59 -3.80
C GLU A 224 -0.09 21.01 -5.21
N ARG A 225 -1.04 20.29 -5.83
CA ARG A 225 -1.59 20.67 -7.14
C ARG A 225 -2.22 22.07 -7.19
N ARG A 226 -2.70 22.59 -6.06
CA ARG A 226 -3.20 23.96 -6.00
C ARG A 226 -2.02 24.93 -5.98
N ASP A 227 -0.96 24.59 -5.28
CA ASP A 227 0.26 25.36 -5.16
C ASP A 227 1.03 25.44 -6.48
N ASP A 228 1.24 24.34 -7.19
CA ASP A 228 1.90 24.36 -8.53
C ASP A 228 1.12 25.22 -9.53
N ARG A 229 -0.23 25.15 -9.47
CA ARG A 229 -1.08 25.97 -10.33
C ARG A 229 -0.94 27.46 -9.99
N ASN A 230 -0.77 27.80 -8.72
CA ASN A 230 -0.56 29.18 -8.30
C ASN A 230 0.81 29.68 -8.78
N GLU A 231 1.87 28.90 -8.59
CA GLU A 231 3.24 29.22 -9.04
C GLU A 231 3.31 29.40 -10.56
N ARG A 232 2.66 28.50 -11.32
CA ARG A 232 2.56 28.66 -12.77
C ARG A 232 1.84 29.96 -13.17
N ASN A 233 0.74 30.27 -12.51
CA ASN A 233 -0.01 31.50 -12.77
C ASN A 233 0.80 32.76 -12.40
N GLU A 234 1.64 32.69 -11.37
CA GLU A 234 2.57 33.76 -10.98
C GLU A 234 3.59 34.00 -12.10
N HIS A 235 4.22 32.95 -12.61
CA HIS A 235 5.15 33.03 -13.74
C HIS A 235 4.49 33.54 -15.04
N ASP A 236 3.28 33.08 -15.38
CA ASP A 236 2.54 33.53 -16.57
C ASP A 236 2.10 35.00 -16.45
N ARG A 237 1.76 35.47 -15.23
CA ARG A 237 1.48 36.90 -14.96
C ARG A 237 2.73 37.75 -15.07
N TYR A 238 3.88 37.24 -14.62
CA TYR A 238 5.16 37.92 -14.73
C TYR A 238 5.53 38.16 -16.21
N LYS A 239 5.38 37.12 -17.06
CA LYS A 239 5.62 37.20 -18.51
C LYS A 239 4.69 38.15 -19.28
N ARG A 240 3.48 38.40 -18.80
CA ARG A 240 2.51 39.31 -19.45
C ARG A 240 2.72 40.79 -19.08
N ARG A 241 3.56 41.09 -18.09
CA ARG A 241 3.81 42.45 -17.58
C ARG A 241 5.14 43.05 -18.01
N GLY A 242 6.03 42.27 -18.62
CA GLY A 242 7.27 42.73 -19.26
C GLY A 242 7.14 42.71 -20.77
#